data_AF-A0A7X5HTP6-F1
#
_entry.id   AF-A0A7X5HTP6-F1
#
_cell.length_a   1.000
_cell.length_b   1.000
_cell.length_c   1.000
_cell.angle_alpha   90.00
_cell.angle_beta   90.00
_cell.angle_gamma   90.00
#
_symmetry.space_group_name_H-M   'P 1'
#
loop_
_entity.id
_entity.type
_entity.pdbx_description
1 polymer ?
#
loop_
_entity_poly.entity_id
_entity_poly.type
_entity_poly.pdbx_seq_one_letter_code
_entity_poly.pdbx_strand_id
1 'polypeptide(L)'
;MNGWKKKAVKGLLGVVLAGIAGYTLFPLYFMFVNSFKGQSEIVGNPLGMPQSWDLSYIRNAIEQINLLQALMYTLLGTVASLFLLVTVSALAAWVMVRSKSKLSQVFFRIVFPLVKSTTVTVIILNTMWIWNDYLLPFLVIGNTKTKTLTLELFYARSLAGQYGNPWELVIPAVMVSSIPVILLFLALQKHFISGVSDGAVKS
;
A
#
# COMPACT_ATOMS: atom_id res chain seq x y z
N MET A 1 -26.91 -24.26 22.55
CA MET A 1 -25.50 -24.20 23.01
C MET A 1 -25.43 -23.58 24.41
N ASN A 2 -25.01 -24.35 25.41
CA ASN A 2 -24.96 -23.93 26.83
C ASN A 2 -24.10 -22.66 27.01
N GLY A 3 -24.49 -21.78 27.95
CA GLY A 3 -23.86 -20.47 28.16
C GLY A 3 -22.35 -20.52 28.41
N TRP A 4 -21.86 -21.58 29.08
CA TRP A 4 -20.44 -21.79 29.33
C TRP A 4 -19.64 -22.11 28.06
N LYS A 5 -20.20 -22.93 27.15
CA LYS A 5 -19.59 -23.21 25.84
C LYS A 5 -19.48 -21.92 25.00
N LYS A 6 -20.49 -21.05 25.04
CA LYS A 6 -20.44 -19.72 24.37
C LYS A 6 -19.33 -18.83 24.93
N LYS A 7 -19.12 -18.81 26.25
CA LYS A 7 -18.06 -18.02 26.90
C LYS A 7 -16.66 -18.56 26.58
N ALA A 8 -16.49 -19.88 26.60
CA ALA A 8 -15.24 -20.54 26.22
C ALA A 8 -14.87 -20.29 24.75
N VAL A 9 -15.83 -20.41 23.82
CA VAL A 9 -15.61 -20.11 22.39
C VAL A 9 -15.22 -18.65 22.18
N LYS A 10 -15.89 -17.69 22.85
CA LYS A 10 -15.51 -16.27 22.77
C LYS A 10 -14.10 -16.01 23.32
N GLY A 11 -13.72 -16.66 24.41
CA GLY A 11 -12.37 -16.57 24.97
C GLY A 11 -11.30 -17.09 24.02
N LEU A 12 -11.54 -18.28 23.44
CA LEU A 12 -10.65 -18.88 22.45
C LEU A 12 -10.51 -17.99 21.19
N LEU A 13 -11.63 -17.48 20.67
CA LEU A 13 -11.61 -16.54 19.54
C LEU A 13 -10.80 -15.28 19.87
N GLY A 14 -10.93 -14.73 21.08
CA GLY A 14 -10.15 -13.57 21.51
C GLY A 14 -8.64 -13.83 21.50
N VAL A 15 -8.20 -14.99 21.99
CA VAL A 15 -6.78 -15.38 21.98
C VAL A 15 -6.27 -15.57 20.55
N VAL A 16 -7.04 -16.23 19.69
CA VAL A 16 -6.67 -16.44 18.28
C VAL A 16 -6.56 -15.11 17.55
N LEU A 17 -7.51 -14.19 17.73
CA LEU A 17 -7.48 -12.87 17.13
C LEU A 17 -6.31 -12.02 17.62
N ALA A 18 -5.98 -12.10 18.92
CA ALA A 18 -4.80 -11.44 19.46
C ALA A 18 -3.49 -12.01 18.88
N GLY A 19 -3.41 -13.32 18.69
CA GLY A 19 -2.27 -13.97 18.02
C GLY A 19 -2.10 -13.52 16.57
N ILE A 20 -3.20 -13.45 15.82
CA ILE A 20 -3.20 -12.94 14.44
C ILE A 20 -2.77 -11.47 14.41
N ALA A 21 -3.29 -10.63 15.32
CA ALA A 21 -2.89 -9.23 15.42
C ALA A 21 -1.40 -9.08 15.76
N GLY A 22 -0.86 -9.90 16.65
CA GLY A 22 0.57 -9.92 16.94
C GLY A 22 1.41 -10.26 15.70
N TYR A 23 1.01 -11.29 14.95
CA TYR A 23 1.67 -11.69 13.71
C TYR A 23 1.61 -10.59 12.63
N THR A 24 0.48 -9.91 12.46
CA THR A 24 0.33 -8.85 11.46
C THR A 24 1.09 -7.58 11.81
N LEU A 25 1.24 -7.27 13.10
CA LEU A 25 2.00 -6.11 13.58
C LEU A 25 3.52 -6.37 13.65
N PHE A 26 3.95 -7.63 13.68
CA PHE A 26 5.35 -7.99 13.80
C PHE A 26 6.27 -7.36 12.74
N PRO A 27 5.93 -7.35 11.44
CA PRO A 27 6.76 -6.68 10.43
C PRO A 27 6.86 -5.17 10.64
N LEU A 28 5.79 -4.52 11.12
CA LEU A 28 5.80 -3.08 11.41
C LEU A 28 6.71 -2.77 12.60
N TYR A 29 6.65 -3.59 13.66
CA TYR A 29 7.59 -3.52 14.77
C TYR A 29 9.03 -3.70 14.30
N PHE A 30 9.28 -4.74 13.50
CA PHE A 30 10.60 -5.04 12.94
C PHE A 30 11.14 -3.84 12.16
N MET A 31 10.34 -3.26 11.27
CA MET A 31 10.77 -2.11 10.47
C MET A 31 11.02 -0.87 11.32
N PHE A 32 10.13 -0.60 12.29
CA PHE A 32 10.25 0.56 13.15
C PHE A 32 11.50 0.49 14.03
N VAL A 33 11.79 -0.65 14.64
CA VAL A 33 12.97 -0.79 15.50
C VAL A 33 14.26 -0.73 14.70
N ASN A 34 14.30 -1.39 13.53
CA ASN A 34 15.50 -1.42 12.70
C ASN A 34 15.72 -0.12 11.91
N SER A 35 14.74 0.79 11.81
CA SER A 35 14.95 2.08 11.15
C SER A 35 15.86 3.05 11.92
N PHE A 36 16.19 2.73 13.17
CA PHE A 36 17.08 3.53 14.03
C PHE A 36 18.43 2.86 14.29
N LYS A 37 18.73 1.75 13.59
CA LYS A 37 19.91 0.93 13.83
C LYS A 37 20.87 0.97 12.65
N GLY A 38 22.16 0.87 12.94
CA GLY A 38 23.20 0.67 11.93
C GLY A 38 23.27 -0.79 11.44
N GLN A 39 23.98 -0.99 10.33
CA GLN A 39 24.11 -2.29 9.67
C GLN A 39 24.56 -3.42 10.61
N SER A 40 25.59 -3.17 11.43
CA SER A 40 26.15 -4.18 12.35
C SER A 40 25.15 -4.59 13.44
N GLU A 41 24.37 -3.64 13.95
CA GLU A 41 23.35 -3.88 14.97
C GLU A 41 22.15 -4.64 14.40
N ILE A 42 21.70 -4.28 13.18
CA ILE A 42 20.61 -4.98 12.48
C ILE A 42 20.99 -6.45 12.26
N VAL A 43 22.20 -6.72 11.79
CA VAL A 43 22.66 -8.10 11.51
C VAL A 43 22.88 -8.90 12.79
N GLY A 44 23.38 -8.26 13.86
CA GLY A 44 23.66 -8.93 15.13
C GLY A 44 22.42 -9.23 15.97
N ASN A 45 21.51 -8.25 16.13
CA ASN A 45 20.27 -8.43 16.89
C ASN A 45 19.10 -7.66 16.23
N PRO A 46 18.46 -8.24 15.20
CA PRO A 46 17.38 -7.59 14.48
C PRO A 46 16.15 -7.26 15.37
N LEU A 47 15.85 -8.09 16.37
CA LEU A 47 14.62 -7.98 17.17
C LEU A 47 14.78 -7.18 18.46
N GLY A 48 16.02 -6.98 18.92
CA GLY A 48 16.32 -6.20 20.12
C GLY A 48 15.94 -4.73 19.96
N MET A 49 15.76 -4.02 21.07
CA MET A 49 15.59 -2.57 21.05
C MET A 49 16.85 -1.87 20.50
N PRO A 50 16.71 -0.69 19.86
CA PRO A 50 17.86 0.06 19.39
C PRO A 50 18.68 0.56 20.56
N GLN A 51 20.01 0.56 20.45
CA GLN A 51 20.89 1.14 21.47
C GLN A 51 20.73 2.66 21.59
N SER A 52 20.42 3.33 20.48
CA SER A 52 20.18 4.78 20.42
C SER A 52 19.08 5.10 19.41
N TRP A 53 18.21 6.06 19.75
CA TRP A 53 17.19 6.58 18.85
C TRP A 53 17.77 7.68 17.96
N ASP A 54 18.62 7.30 17.02
CA ASP A 54 19.26 8.23 16.08
C ASP A 54 18.44 8.37 14.79
N LEU A 55 18.04 9.60 14.48
CA LEU A 55 17.31 9.94 13.25
C LEU A 55 18.25 10.06 12.03
N SER A 56 19.56 10.00 12.24
CA SER A 56 20.55 10.07 11.16
C SER A 56 20.33 8.97 10.11
N TYR A 57 19.96 7.75 10.52
CA TYR A 57 19.67 6.64 9.60
C TYR A 57 18.50 6.94 8.66
N ILE A 58 17.42 7.50 9.19
CA ILE A 58 16.26 7.93 8.41
C ILE A 58 16.65 9.07 7.46
N ARG A 59 17.38 10.06 7.95
CA ARG A 59 17.83 11.19 7.14
C ARG A 59 18.75 10.75 6.01
N ASN A 60 19.73 9.90 6.31
CA ASN A 60 20.65 9.31 5.34
C ASN A 60 19.91 8.50 4.29
N ALA A 61 18.92 7.71 4.69
CA ALA A 61 18.08 6.97 3.75
C ALA A 61 17.29 7.90 2.81
N ILE A 62 16.70 8.98 3.33
CA ILE A 62 15.95 9.95 2.52
C ILE A 62 16.85 10.66 1.51
N GLU A 63 18.03 11.11 1.94
CA GLU A 63 18.96 11.88 1.12
C GLU A 63 19.68 10.98 0.09
N GLN A 64 20.18 9.80 0.48
CA GLN A 64 20.94 8.93 -0.42
C GLN A 64 20.08 8.23 -1.46
N ILE A 65 18.84 7.83 -1.10
CA ILE A 65 17.92 7.11 -2.00
C ILE A 65 17.04 8.12 -2.77
N ASN A 66 17.25 9.44 -2.63
CA ASN A 66 16.39 10.47 -3.22
C ASN A 66 14.89 10.19 -2.95
N LEU A 67 14.58 9.72 -1.74
CA LEU A 67 13.29 9.11 -1.42
C LEU A 67 12.12 10.07 -1.68
N LEU A 68 12.32 11.36 -1.39
CA LEU A 68 11.31 12.38 -1.61
C LEU A 68 10.94 12.53 -3.10
N GLN A 69 11.94 12.46 -3.98
CA GLN A 69 11.74 12.54 -5.41
C GLN A 69 11.03 11.28 -5.93
N ALA A 70 11.43 10.09 -5.47
CA ALA A 70 10.78 8.83 -5.83
C ALA A 70 9.32 8.76 -5.35
N LEU A 71 9.04 9.25 -4.13
CA LEU A 71 7.68 9.43 -3.61
C LEU A 71 6.86 10.36 -4.50
N MET A 72 7.44 11.49 -4.92
CA MET A 72 6.74 12.45 -5.77
C MET A 72 6.44 11.86 -7.15
N TYR A 73 7.38 11.12 -7.77
CA TYR A 73 7.14 10.46 -9.04
C TYR A 73 6.08 9.38 -8.96
N THR A 74 6.06 8.57 -7.90
CA THR A 74 5.00 7.58 -7.70
C THR A 74 3.65 8.24 -7.46
N LEU A 75 3.60 9.31 -6.66
CA LEU A 75 2.36 10.03 -6.40
C LEU A 75 1.79 10.67 -7.67
N LEU A 76 2.62 11.41 -8.40
CA LEU A 76 2.23 12.06 -9.66
C LEU A 76 1.86 11.03 -10.72
N GLY A 77 2.64 9.95 -10.85
CA GLY A 77 2.34 8.85 -11.76
C GLY A 77 0.99 8.22 -11.45
N THR A 78 0.72 7.94 -10.18
CA THR A 78 -0.58 7.37 -9.74
C THR A 78 -1.74 8.30 -10.06
N VAL A 79 -1.63 9.59 -9.74
CA VAL A 79 -2.69 10.57 -10.03
C VAL A 79 -2.92 10.72 -11.53
N ALA A 80 -1.85 10.79 -12.33
CA ALA A 80 -1.94 10.89 -13.78
C ALA A 80 -2.58 9.64 -14.40
N SER A 81 -2.18 8.44 -13.96
CA SER A 81 -2.77 7.17 -14.41
C SER A 81 -4.26 7.07 -14.07
N LEU A 82 -4.66 7.46 -12.86
CA LEU A 82 -6.07 7.48 -12.47
C LEU A 82 -6.88 8.51 -13.27
N PHE A 83 -6.32 9.69 -13.50
CA PHE A 83 -6.95 10.71 -14.32
C PHE A 83 -7.20 10.23 -15.76
N LEU A 84 -6.20 9.59 -16.36
CA LEU A 84 -6.33 8.98 -17.69
C LEU A 84 -7.37 7.87 -17.70
N LEU A 85 -7.35 6.97 -16.72
CA LEU A 85 -8.31 5.87 -16.59
C LEU A 85 -9.75 6.40 -16.52
N VAL A 86 -9.99 7.39 -15.65
CA VAL A 86 -11.31 8.02 -15.49
C VAL A 86 -11.73 8.74 -16.76
N THR A 87 -10.82 9.46 -17.41
CA THR A 87 -11.10 10.17 -18.66
C THR A 87 -11.48 9.22 -19.78
N VAL A 88 -10.72 8.14 -19.99
CA VAL A 88 -11.03 7.11 -20.99
C VAL A 88 -12.36 6.43 -20.70
N SER A 89 -12.62 6.11 -19.43
CA SER A 89 -13.89 5.52 -19.00
C SER A 89 -15.07 6.47 -19.23
N ALA A 90 -14.89 7.77 -18.96
CA ALA A 90 -15.91 8.78 -19.17
C ALA A 90 -16.23 8.98 -20.66
N LEU A 91 -15.20 8.99 -21.53
CA LEU A 91 -15.38 9.07 -22.98
C LEU A 91 -16.13 7.83 -23.51
N ALA A 92 -15.77 6.63 -23.05
CA ALA A 92 -16.48 5.41 -23.42
C ALA A 92 -17.95 5.44 -22.96
N ALA A 93 -18.21 5.89 -21.72
CA ALA A 93 -19.55 6.06 -21.20
C ALA A 93 -20.37 7.05 -22.03
N TRP A 94 -19.78 8.19 -22.42
CA TRP A 94 -20.43 9.19 -23.26
C TRP A 94 -20.84 8.63 -24.63
N VAL A 95 -19.97 7.84 -25.27
CA VAL A 95 -20.31 7.16 -26.54
C VAL A 95 -21.46 6.18 -26.33
N MET A 96 -21.43 5.39 -25.24
CA MET A 96 -22.48 4.42 -24.95
C MET A 96 -23.85 5.08 -24.70
N VAL A 97 -23.92 6.18 -23.94
CA VAL A 97 -25.17 6.93 -23.69
C VAL A 97 -25.80 7.40 -25.00
N ARG A 98 -24.98 7.85 -25.96
CA ARG A 98 -25.47 8.34 -27.25
C ARG A 98 -25.86 7.22 -28.22
N SER A 99 -25.45 5.99 -27.97
CA SER A 99 -25.91 4.85 -28.75
C SER A 99 -27.37 4.53 -28.41
N LYS A 100 -28.26 4.47 -29.41
CA LYS A 100 -29.68 4.08 -29.24
C LYS A 100 -29.88 2.56 -29.09
N SER A 101 -28.84 1.83 -28.70
CA SER A 101 -28.89 0.37 -28.60
C SER A 101 -29.67 -0.08 -27.36
N LYS A 102 -30.33 -1.24 -27.44
CA LYS A 102 -30.99 -1.88 -26.28
C LYS A 102 -29.98 -2.14 -25.15
N LEU A 103 -28.74 -2.47 -25.49
CA LEU A 103 -27.65 -2.70 -24.54
C LEU A 103 -27.31 -1.46 -23.72
N SER A 104 -27.27 -0.27 -24.34
CA SER A 104 -27.02 0.98 -23.61
C SER A 104 -28.11 1.30 -22.59
N GLN A 105 -29.38 1.12 -22.96
CA GLN A 105 -30.51 1.33 -22.04
C GLN A 105 -30.46 0.38 -20.84
N VAL A 106 -30.15 -0.90 -21.06
CA VAL A 106 -29.99 -1.88 -19.98
C VAL A 106 -28.80 -1.51 -19.09
N PHE A 107 -27.67 -1.13 -19.69
CA PHE A 107 -26.47 -0.75 -18.95
C PHE A 107 -26.72 0.44 -18.01
N PHE A 108 -27.24 1.56 -18.51
CA PHE A 108 -27.41 2.76 -17.66
C PHE A 108 -28.54 2.65 -16.63
N ARG A 109 -29.58 1.85 -16.92
CA ARG A 109 -30.75 1.75 -16.05
C ARG A 109 -30.63 0.65 -14.99
N ILE A 110 -29.87 -0.41 -15.28
CA ILE A 110 -29.73 -1.57 -14.39
C ILE A 110 -28.27 -1.73 -13.92
N VAL A 111 -27.31 -1.79 -14.84
CA VAL A 111 -25.91 -2.12 -14.51
C VAL A 111 -25.20 -0.97 -13.81
N PHE A 112 -25.30 0.26 -14.33
CA PHE A 112 -24.58 1.44 -13.84
C PHE A 112 -24.83 1.75 -12.35
N PRO A 113 -26.09 1.75 -11.84
CA PRO A 113 -26.36 1.92 -10.41
C PRO A 113 -25.72 0.82 -9.54
N LEU A 114 -25.71 -0.43 -10.03
CA LEU A 114 -25.13 -1.56 -9.31
C LEU A 114 -23.59 -1.46 -9.24
N VAL A 115 -22.94 -1.09 -10.35
CA VAL A 115 -21.48 -0.99 -10.40
C VAL A 115 -20.94 0.31 -9.79
N LYS A 116 -21.78 1.32 -9.52
CA LYS A 116 -21.35 2.58 -8.90
C LYS A 116 -20.56 2.37 -7.60
N SER A 117 -21.02 1.43 -6.76
CA SER A 117 -20.31 1.06 -5.53
C SER A 117 -18.99 0.33 -5.85
N THR A 118 -19.04 -0.61 -6.80
CA THR A 118 -17.86 -1.37 -7.24
C THR A 118 -16.78 -0.48 -7.89
N THR A 119 -17.15 0.61 -8.56
CA THR A 119 -16.21 1.55 -9.19
C THR A 119 -15.24 2.15 -8.16
N VAL A 120 -15.71 2.48 -6.96
CA VAL A 120 -14.85 3.00 -5.88
C VAL A 120 -13.80 1.96 -5.49
N THR A 121 -14.21 0.71 -5.33
CA THR A 121 -13.29 -0.41 -5.03
C THR A 121 -12.28 -0.60 -6.15
N VAL A 122 -12.70 -0.57 -7.42
CA VAL A 122 -11.79 -0.72 -8.57
C VAL A 122 -10.76 0.40 -8.62
N ILE A 123 -11.13 1.66 -8.34
CA ILE A 123 -10.19 2.78 -8.28
C ILE A 123 -9.16 2.55 -7.17
N ILE A 124 -9.60 2.14 -5.98
CA ILE A 124 -8.70 1.87 -4.85
C ILE A 124 -7.74 0.72 -5.18
N LEU A 125 -8.25 -0.39 -5.72
CA LEU A 125 -7.42 -1.53 -6.10
C LEU A 125 -6.38 -1.15 -7.17
N ASN A 126 -6.78 -0.39 -8.20
CA ASN A 126 -5.84 0.11 -9.21
C ASN A 126 -4.79 1.05 -8.62
N THR A 127 -5.19 1.93 -7.70
CA THR A 127 -4.26 2.82 -6.97
C THR A 127 -3.20 2.01 -6.24
N MET A 128 -3.61 0.96 -5.52
CA MET A 128 -2.70 0.07 -4.79
C MET A 128 -1.77 -0.70 -5.75
N TRP A 129 -2.30 -1.15 -6.89
CA TRP A 129 -1.48 -1.81 -7.92
C TRP A 129 -0.41 -0.89 -8.48
N ILE A 130 -0.78 0.33 -8.90
CA ILE A 130 0.17 1.30 -9.48
C ILE A 130 1.22 1.71 -8.45
N TRP A 131 0.81 1.92 -7.19
CA TRP A 131 1.73 2.28 -6.11
C TRP A 131 2.79 1.21 -5.86
N ASN A 132 2.41 -0.07 -5.90
CA ASN A 132 3.31 -1.20 -5.63
C ASN A 132 3.96 -1.76 -6.90
N ASP A 133 3.71 -1.18 -8.08
CA ASP A 133 4.25 -1.70 -9.32
C ASP A 133 5.77 -1.49 -9.38
N TYR A 134 6.46 -2.61 -9.56
CA TYR A 134 7.91 -2.67 -9.73
C TYR A 134 8.27 -3.01 -11.16
N LEU A 135 7.54 -3.94 -11.80
CA LEU A 135 8.00 -4.59 -13.01
C LEU A 135 7.95 -3.66 -14.20
N LEU A 136 6.85 -2.92 -14.39
CA LEU A 136 6.73 -2.01 -15.52
C LEU A 136 7.74 -0.84 -15.42
N PRO A 137 7.88 -0.14 -14.27
CA PRO A 137 8.95 0.85 -14.11
C PRO A 137 10.34 0.26 -14.35
N PHE A 138 10.63 -0.94 -13.82
CA PHE A 138 11.92 -1.58 -14.04
C PHE A 138 12.21 -1.84 -15.53
N LEU A 139 11.22 -2.33 -16.28
CA LEU A 139 11.38 -2.64 -17.71
C LEU A 139 11.46 -1.39 -18.59
N VAL A 140 10.68 -0.36 -18.29
CA VAL A 140 10.54 0.84 -19.14
C VAL A 140 11.57 1.91 -18.77
N ILE A 141 11.74 2.16 -17.48
CA ILE A 141 12.57 3.25 -16.95
C ILE A 141 13.97 2.74 -16.62
N GLY A 142 14.11 1.49 -16.16
CA GLY A 142 15.40 0.90 -15.79
C GLY A 142 16.14 1.69 -14.71
N ASN A 143 17.46 1.81 -14.85
CA ASN A 143 18.31 2.54 -13.90
C ASN A 143 18.57 4.00 -14.32
N THR A 144 17.51 4.80 -14.45
CA THR A 144 17.64 6.24 -14.74
C THR A 144 17.60 7.09 -13.46
N LYS A 145 17.78 8.41 -13.59
CA LYS A 145 17.67 9.34 -12.45
C LYS A 145 16.24 9.47 -11.91
N THR A 146 15.24 9.13 -12.71
CA THR A 146 13.82 9.29 -12.37
C THR A 146 13.17 7.94 -12.17
N LYS A 147 13.09 7.45 -10.93
CA LYS A 147 12.50 6.13 -10.64
C LYS A 147 11.28 6.27 -9.75
N THR A 148 10.38 5.29 -9.86
CA THR A 148 9.28 5.13 -8.91
C THR A 148 9.81 4.66 -7.56
N LEU A 149 9.06 4.93 -6.50
CA LEU A 149 9.36 4.53 -5.13
C LEU A 149 9.81 3.07 -5.00
N THR A 150 9.02 2.13 -5.52
CA THR A 150 9.31 0.69 -5.45
C THR A 150 10.60 0.32 -6.19
N LEU A 151 10.85 0.97 -7.32
CA LEU A 151 12.06 0.76 -8.12
C LEU A 151 13.30 1.37 -7.44
N GLU A 152 13.17 2.55 -6.87
CA GLU A 152 14.26 3.23 -6.16
C GLU A 152 14.67 2.46 -4.90
N LEU A 153 13.70 1.93 -4.15
CA LEU A 153 13.96 1.04 -3.00
C LEU A 153 14.67 -0.27 -3.41
N PHE A 154 14.42 -0.78 -4.61
CA PHE A 154 15.13 -1.94 -5.15
C PHE A 154 16.59 -1.57 -5.47
N TYR A 155 16.81 -0.47 -6.20
CA TYR A 155 18.17 -0.01 -6.53
C TYR A 155 18.94 0.53 -5.33
N ALA A 156 18.27 0.92 -4.24
CA ALA A 156 18.92 1.30 -2.99
C ALA A 156 19.86 0.19 -2.46
N ARG A 157 19.54 -1.08 -2.74
CA ARG A 157 20.41 -2.21 -2.39
C ARG A 157 21.75 -2.18 -3.11
N SER A 158 21.78 -1.60 -4.32
CA SER A 158 23.02 -1.46 -5.10
C SER A 158 23.97 -0.39 -4.58
N LEU A 159 23.51 0.51 -3.69
CA LEU A 159 24.34 1.59 -3.12
C LEU A 159 25.43 1.07 -2.16
N ALA A 160 25.26 -0.12 -1.58
CA ALA A 160 26.23 -0.67 -0.61
C ALA A 160 27.52 -1.24 -1.20
N GLY A 161 27.62 -1.37 -2.52
CA GLY A 161 28.79 -1.94 -3.17
C GLY A 161 29.13 -3.36 -2.68
N GLN A 162 30.36 -3.57 -2.20
CA GLN A 162 30.90 -4.90 -1.84
C GLN A 162 30.57 -5.37 -0.39
N TYR A 163 29.96 -4.53 0.45
CA TYR A 163 29.76 -4.80 1.88
C TYR A 163 28.41 -5.47 2.26
N GLY A 164 27.69 -6.02 1.29
CA GLY A 164 26.38 -6.67 1.49
C GLY A 164 25.20 -5.71 1.33
N ASN A 165 23.97 -6.13 1.65
CA ASN A 165 22.79 -5.27 1.51
C ASN A 165 22.81 -4.14 2.57
N PRO A 166 22.57 -2.86 2.20
CA PRO A 166 22.53 -1.73 3.15
C PRO A 166 21.18 -1.71 3.86
N TRP A 167 21.01 -2.59 4.84
CA TRP A 167 19.78 -2.66 5.63
C TRP A 167 19.52 -1.36 6.38
N GLU A 168 20.59 -0.67 6.80
CA GLU A 168 20.54 0.65 7.43
C GLU A 168 20.04 1.78 6.50
N LEU A 169 20.00 1.58 5.18
CA LEU A 169 19.38 2.53 4.24
C LEU A 169 18.01 2.04 3.78
N VAL A 170 17.89 0.75 3.45
CA VAL A 170 16.65 0.17 2.91
C VAL A 170 15.55 0.13 3.96
N ILE A 171 15.81 -0.31 5.18
CA ILE A 171 14.77 -0.45 6.20
C ILE A 171 14.14 0.90 6.58
N PRO A 172 14.91 1.96 6.90
CA PRO A 172 14.32 3.28 7.14
C PRO A 172 13.57 3.83 5.92
N ALA A 173 14.08 3.62 4.70
CA ALA A 173 13.41 4.08 3.50
C ALA A 173 12.04 3.41 3.30
N VAL A 174 11.94 2.09 3.53
CA VAL A 174 10.66 1.35 3.45
C VAL A 174 9.71 1.76 4.59
N MET A 175 10.25 2.07 5.77
CA MET A 175 9.45 2.58 6.90
C MET A 175 8.81 3.92 6.54
N VAL A 176 9.60 4.87 6.03
CA VAL A 176 9.10 6.20 5.61
C VAL A 176 8.15 6.08 4.42
N SER A 177 8.43 5.21 3.46
CA SER A 177 7.57 5.00 2.28
C SER A 177 6.19 4.41 2.63
N SER A 178 6.08 3.73 3.76
CA SER A 178 4.82 3.15 4.24
C SER A 178 3.92 4.20 4.93
N ILE A 179 4.48 5.31 5.41
CA ILE A 179 3.73 6.35 6.15
C ILE A 179 2.57 6.92 5.31
N PRO A 180 2.77 7.38 4.06
CA PRO A 180 1.67 7.91 3.24
C PRO A 180 0.55 6.88 3.02
N VAL A 181 0.90 5.61 2.84
CA VAL A 181 -0.06 4.51 2.64
C VAL A 181 -0.88 4.27 3.91
N ILE A 182 -0.23 4.28 5.08
CA ILE A 182 -0.92 4.14 6.37
C ILE A 182 -1.87 5.32 6.60
N LEU A 183 -1.42 6.55 6.34
CA LEU A 183 -2.28 7.74 6.47
C LEU A 183 -3.48 7.69 5.51
N LEU A 184 -3.26 7.29 4.26
CA LEU A 184 -4.32 7.10 3.28
C LEU A 184 -5.31 6.01 3.74
N PHE A 185 -4.81 4.89 4.23
CA PHE A 185 -5.64 3.81 4.77
C PHE A 185 -6.49 4.30 5.95
N LEU A 186 -5.91 5.01 6.92
CA LEU A 186 -6.64 5.56 8.07
C LEU A 186 -7.72 6.56 7.64
N ALA A 187 -7.49 7.32 6.57
CA ALA A 187 -8.49 8.23 6.01
C ALA A 187 -9.61 7.50 5.25
N LEU A 188 -9.28 6.41 4.54
CA LEU A 188 -10.21 5.65 3.68
C LEU A 188 -10.96 4.53 4.42
N GLN A 189 -10.44 4.02 5.54
CA GLN A 189 -11.02 2.87 6.26
C GLN A 189 -12.49 3.04 6.60
N LYS A 190 -12.95 4.27 6.90
CA LYS A 190 -14.36 4.57 7.19
C LYS A 190 -15.29 4.32 5.99
N HIS A 191 -14.82 4.58 4.77
CA HIS A 191 -15.56 4.33 3.53
C HIS A 191 -15.53 2.84 3.16
N PHE A 192 -14.44 2.16 3.53
CA PHE A 192 -14.30 0.71 3.33
C PHE A 192 -15.27 -0.07 4.23
N ILE A 193 -15.36 0.31 5.52
CA ILE A 193 -16.23 -0.35 6.49
C ILE A 193 -17.71 -0.14 6.12
N SER A 194 -18.11 1.07 5.73
CA SER A 194 -19.50 1.33 5.30
C SER A 194 -19.86 0.57 4.02
N GLY A 195 -18.96 0.51 3.03
CA GLY A 195 -19.21 -0.19 1.78
C GLY A 195 -19.32 -1.72 1.93
N VAL A 196 -18.53 -2.31 2.84
CA VAL A 196 -18.59 -3.75 3.14
C VAL A 196 -19.79 -4.09 4.02
N SER A 197 -20.14 -3.24 5.00
CA SER A 197 -21.32 -3.48 5.84
C SER A 197 -22.63 -3.37 5.05
N ASP A 198 -22.72 -2.45 4.09
CA ASP A 198 -23.91 -2.30 3.24
C ASP A 198 -24.09 -3.48 2.27
N GLY A 199 -23.00 -4.15 1.87
CA GLY A 199 -23.04 -5.40 1.10
C GLY A 199 -23.35 -6.64 1.96
N ALA A 200 -23.07 -6.60 3.26
CA ALA A 200 -23.36 -7.69 4.20
C ALA A 200 -24.78 -7.62 4.78
N VAL A 201 -25.39 -6.43 4.85
CA VAL A 201 -26.81 -6.26 5.21
C VAL A 201 -27.65 -6.39 3.95
N LYS A 202 -27.83 -7.63 3.50
CA LYS A 202 -29.06 -8.23 2.92
C LYS A 202 -28.71 -9.37 1.95
N SER A 203 -28.57 -10.55 2.51
CA SER A 203 -28.99 -11.83 1.90
C SER A 203 -29.67 -12.65 2.98
#